data_AF-A0A1C0SR13-F1
#
_entry.id   AF-A0A1C0SR13-F1
#
_cell.length_a   1.000
_cell.length_b   1.000
_cell.length_c   1.000
_cell.angle_alpha   90.00
_cell.angle_beta   90.00
_cell.angle_gamma   90.00
#
_symmetry.space_group_name_H-M   'P 1'
#
loop_
_entity.id
_entity.type
_entity.pdbx_description
1 polymer ?
#
loop_
_entity_poly.entity_id
_entity_poly.type
_entity_poly.pdbx_seq_one_letter_code
_entity_poly.pdbx_strand_id
1 'polypeptide(L)'
;MQPETRHSTMQFAGLRALDGAARDGTARDGTASDAIAADGGHGGPSAGWAPDVLQIAGGAATASAGQNEPQQVPTPDELLGALSAHVKAQRLRVLELELALADAEARILSQAQLLCGTGAGGEGGLFSRRPVREIVEEVLLAYPGIGWADVIGVRRERRLVEPRHRCMAAVYDEREDLSLPALGRIFRRDHTSVLHAVNKGRAKRCAGT
;
A
#
# COMPACT_ATOMS: atom_id res chain seq x y z
N MET A 1 27.47 37.03 -66.25
CA MET A 1 26.66 38.27 -66.20
C MET A 1 25.42 37.97 -65.36
N GLN A 2 25.39 38.50 -64.15
CA GLN A 2 24.17 38.69 -63.33
C GLN A 2 23.68 40.14 -63.57
N PRO A 3 22.56 40.62 -62.98
CA PRO A 3 21.30 39.99 -62.57
C PRO A 3 20.06 40.85 -62.99
N GLU A 4 18.85 40.31 -62.88
CA GLU A 4 17.66 41.17 -62.70
C GLU A 4 16.87 40.79 -61.44
N THR A 5 16.94 41.75 -60.52
CA THR A 5 16.15 42.03 -59.33
C THR A 5 14.65 42.20 -59.62
N ARG A 6 13.79 41.57 -58.82
CA ARG A 6 12.55 42.21 -58.34
C ARG A 6 12.37 41.98 -56.85
N HIS A 7 12.51 43.09 -56.14
CA HIS A 7 12.05 43.33 -54.79
C HIS A 7 10.52 43.22 -54.73
N SER A 8 9.99 42.59 -53.69
CA SER A 8 8.66 42.90 -53.19
C SER A 8 8.73 43.10 -51.68
N THR A 9 8.11 44.19 -51.28
CA THR A 9 8.35 45.01 -50.10
C THR A 9 7.30 44.71 -49.03
N MET A 10 7.78 44.57 -47.79
CA MET A 10 7.14 44.84 -46.49
C MET A 10 5.67 44.46 -46.24
N GLN A 11 5.43 43.77 -45.12
CA GLN A 11 4.94 44.47 -43.91
C GLN A 11 5.14 43.62 -42.63
N PHE A 12 5.78 44.29 -41.67
CA PHE A 12 6.03 43.88 -40.29
C PHE A 12 5.13 44.75 -39.40
N ALA A 13 4.36 44.15 -38.50
CA ALA A 13 3.77 44.76 -37.29
C ALA A 13 3.08 43.62 -36.52
N GLY A 14 3.21 43.37 -35.22
CA GLY A 14 3.92 43.93 -34.08
C GLY A 14 3.50 43.04 -32.89
N LEU A 15 4.43 42.44 -32.12
CA LEU A 15 4.88 42.90 -30.80
C LEU A 15 3.76 43.31 -29.81
N ARG A 16 3.50 42.45 -28.81
CA ARG A 16 3.30 42.76 -27.38
C ARG A 16 3.40 41.44 -26.57
N ALA A 17 4.46 41.29 -25.78
CA ALA A 17 4.53 41.56 -24.33
C ALA A 17 4.11 40.31 -23.51
N LEU A 18 5.07 39.52 -23.01
CA LEU A 18 5.76 39.68 -21.71
C LEU A 18 4.85 39.44 -20.50
N ASP A 19 4.97 38.24 -19.91
CA ASP A 19 5.12 37.99 -18.47
C ASP A 19 5.83 36.62 -18.34
N GLY A 20 6.94 36.42 -17.62
CA GLY A 20 7.51 37.23 -16.56
C GLY A 20 7.36 36.55 -15.20
N ALA A 21 7.86 35.32 -15.02
CA ALA A 21 8.12 34.77 -13.68
C ALA A 21 9.33 33.83 -13.70
N ALA A 22 10.51 34.45 -13.67
CA ALA A 22 11.72 33.82 -13.18
C ALA A 22 11.59 33.53 -11.67
N ARG A 23 11.99 32.34 -11.23
CA ARG A 23 12.83 32.21 -10.04
C ARG A 23 13.93 31.19 -10.28
N ASP A 24 15.10 31.79 -10.41
CA ASP A 24 16.46 31.29 -10.32
C ASP A 24 16.73 30.65 -8.95
N GLY A 25 17.69 29.73 -8.87
CA GLY A 25 17.96 28.98 -7.63
C GLY A 25 19.03 27.90 -7.73
N THR A 26 20.19 28.32 -8.24
CA THR A 26 21.55 27.83 -7.98
C THR A 26 21.82 26.59 -7.11
N ALA A 27 22.78 25.81 -7.62
CA ALA A 27 23.52 24.74 -6.96
C ALA A 27 24.02 25.06 -5.54
N ARG A 28 24.01 24.03 -4.67
CA ARG A 28 24.95 23.89 -3.55
C ARG A 28 25.32 22.43 -3.32
N ASP A 29 26.62 22.15 -3.52
CA ASP A 29 27.36 21.15 -2.77
C ASP A 29 27.29 21.46 -1.27
N GLY A 30 27.21 20.42 -0.44
CA GLY A 30 27.09 20.53 1.01
C GLY A 30 27.25 19.19 1.69
N THR A 31 28.47 18.67 1.67
CA THR A 31 28.97 17.71 2.66
C THR A 31 29.00 18.35 4.06
N ALA A 32 28.84 17.50 5.07
CA ALA A 32 29.17 17.67 6.50
C ALA A 32 27.99 17.90 7.47
N SER A 33 27.80 16.85 8.27
CA SER A 33 27.75 16.90 9.73
C SER A 33 26.67 17.75 10.39
N ASP A 34 25.68 17.07 10.97
CA ASP A 34 25.48 17.29 12.40
C ASP A 34 25.09 16.01 13.15
N ALA A 35 25.71 15.90 14.31
CA ALA A 35 25.63 14.78 15.22
C ALA A 35 24.38 14.92 16.09
N ILE A 36 23.62 13.84 16.25
CA ILE A 36 22.77 13.66 17.42
C ILE A 36 23.28 12.43 18.13
N ALA A 37 24.09 12.68 19.16
CA ALA A 37 24.40 11.73 20.21
C ALA A 37 23.19 11.59 21.14
N ALA A 38 22.82 10.34 21.41
CA ALA A 38 22.11 9.86 22.59
C ALA A 38 22.23 8.32 22.49
N ASP A 39 23.15 7.64 23.16
CA ASP A 39 23.26 7.43 24.60
C ASP A 39 21.92 7.34 25.34
N GLY A 40 21.80 6.29 26.15
CA GLY A 40 20.63 6.01 26.96
C GLY A 40 19.81 4.84 26.45
N GLY A 41 20.06 3.66 27.01
CA GLY A 41 19.11 2.56 26.94
C GLY A 41 17.75 2.96 27.52
N HIS A 42 16.78 2.08 27.38
CA HIS A 42 15.88 1.60 28.43
C HIS A 42 14.95 0.59 27.76
N GLY A 43 14.91 -0.62 28.32
CA GLY A 43 14.09 -1.71 27.83
C GLY A 43 12.61 -1.32 27.80
N GLY A 44 11.96 -1.57 26.66
CA GLY A 44 10.52 -1.54 26.54
C GLY A 44 9.92 -2.87 27.02
N PRO A 45 8.95 -2.87 27.93
CA PRO A 45 8.48 -4.06 28.62
C PRO A 45 7.68 -4.97 27.68
N SER A 46 8.09 -6.22 27.59
CA SER A 46 7.20 -7.32 27.21
C SER A 46 6.05 -7.35 28.22
N ALA A 47 4.88 -6.84 27.83
CA ALA A 47 3.63 -7.04 28.58
C ALA A 47 3.19 -8.51 28.42
N GLY A 48 3.96 -9.40 29.03
CA GLY A 48 3.48 -10.70 29.42
C GLY A 48 2.46 -10.47 30.51
N TRP A 49 1.22 -10.85 30.24
CA TRP A 49 0.21 -11.05 31.28
C TRP A 49 0.76 -12.08 32.27
N ALA A 50 1.32 -11.60 33.37
CA ALA A 50 1.62 -12.41 34.53
C ALA A 50 0.34 -12.53 35.36
N PRO A 51 -0.11 -13.74 35.74
CA PRO A 51 -1.14 -13.87 36.75
C PRO A 51 -0.59 -13.31 38.06
N ASP A 52 -1.44 -12.58 38.76
CA ASP A 52 -1.19 -11.93 40.05
C ASP A 52 -0.92 -13.02 41.10
N VAL A 53 0.33 -13.50 41.17
CA VAL A 53 0.79 -14.42 42.22
C VAL A 53 1.11 -13.57 43.43
N LEU A 54 0.19 -13.60 44.40
CA LEU A 54 0.31 -13.00 45.72
C LEU A 54 1.73 -13.16 46.30
N GLN A 55 2.41 -12.04 46.44
CA GLN A 55 3.72 -11.93 47.06
C GLN A 55 3.53 -11.84 48.58
N ILE A 56 3.81 -12.93 49.29
CA ILE A 56 3.82 -12.95 50.77
C ILE A 56 5.06 -12.18 51.22
N ALA A 57 4.90 -10.90 51.53
CA ALA A 57 5.94 -10.08 52.16
C ALA A 57 6.07 -10.45 53.64
N GLY A 58 7.22 -11.01 54.01
CA GLY A 58 7.65 -11.10 55.40
C GLY A 58 8.13 -9.73 55.88
N GLY A 59 7.42 -9.16 56.87
CA GLY A 59 7.78 -7.93 57.55
C GLY A 59 7.31 -7.98 58.99
N ALA A 60 8.26 -7.95 59.92
CA ALA A 60 8.05 -8.06 61.35
C ALA A 60 7.09 -6.99 61.89
N ALA A 61 5.99 -7.43 62.49
CA ALA A 61 5.12 -6.61 63.32
C ALA A 61 5.23 -7.07 64.77
N THR A 62 5.64 -6.12 65.60
CA THR A 62 5.60 -6.11 67.05
C THR A 62 4.31 -6.67 67.64
N ALA A 63 4.45 -7.46 68.70
CA ALA A 63 3.35 -8.00 69.49
C ALA A 63 2.42 -6.87 69.98
N SER A 64 1.15 -6.94 69.54
CA SER A 64 0.03 -6.42 70.32
C SER A 64 -0.98 -7.55 70.47
N ALA A 65 -1.20 -7.98 71.70
CA ALA A 65 -2.24 -8.89 72.08
C ALA A 65 -3.58 -8.14 72.03
N GLY A 66 -4.51 -8.63 71.22
CA GLY A 66 -5.83 -8.03 71.10
C GLY A 66 -6.68 -8.75 70.06
N GLN A 67 -7.40 -9.77 70.52
CA GLN A 67 -8.58 -10.37 69.87
C GLN A 67 -8.29 -11.18 68.59
N ASN A 68 -8.05 -12.47 68.81
CA ASN A 68 -8.30 -13.51 67.81
C ASN A 68 -9.83 -13.61 67.66
N GLU A 69 -10.44 -12.75 66.84
CA GLU A 69 -11.81 -12.99 66.37
C GLU A 69 -11.80 -14.31 65.58
N PRO A 70 -12.83 -15.16 65.73
CA PRO A 70 -12.90 -16.38 64.94
C PRO A 70 -12.84 -15.98 63.47
N GLN A 71 -11.79 -16.41 62.76
CA GLN A 71 -11.77 -16.39 61.30
C GLN A 71 -12.92 -17.30 60.86
N GLN A 72 -14.09 -16.69 60.71
CA GLN A 72 -15.31 -17.34 60.25
C GLN A 72 -15.01 -17.82 58.83
N VAL A 73 -14.79 -19.12 58.68
CA VAL A 73 -14.65 -19.74 57.36
C VAL A 73 -15.94 -19.41 56.60
N PRO A 74 -15.86 -18.74 55.44
CA PRO A 74 -17.05 -18.31 54.71
C PRO A 74 -17.92 -19.53 54.46
N THR A 75 -19.21 -19.37 54.78
CA THR A 75 -20.12 -20.51 54.70
C THR A 75 -20.24 -20.95 53.23
N PRO A 76 -20.50 -22.25 52.97
CA PRO A 76 -20.65 -22.74 51.59
C PRO A 76 -21.66 -21.93 50.76
N ASP A 77 -22.73 -21.43 51.41
CA ASP A 77 -23.75 -20.59 50.78
C ASP A 77 -23.23 -19.19 50.43
N GLU A 78 -22.36 -18.59 51.24
CA GLU A 78 -21.69 -17.33 50.93
C GLU A 78 -20.73 -17.48 49.75
N LEU A 79 -19.98 -18.59 49.69
CA LEU A 79 -19.11 -18.91 48.57
C LEU A 79 -19.90 -19.14 47.29
N LEU A 80 -21.02 -19.87 47.36
CA LEU A 80 -21.92 -20.08 46.22
C LEU A 80 -22.53 -18.76 45.75
N GLY A 81 -22.92 -17.89 46.68
CA GLY A 81 -23.38 -16.54 46.41
C GLY A 81 -22.33 -15.72 45.65
N ALA A 82 -21.09 -15.68 46.16
CA ALA A 82 -19.97 -14.98 45.56
C ALA A 82 -19.62 -15.51 44.16
N LEU A 83 -19.58 -16.84 43.97
CA LEU A 83 -19.35 -17.46 42.67
C LEU A 83 -20.47 -17.13 41.68
N SER A 84 -21.73 -17.17 42.13
CA SER A 84 -22.87 -16.82 41.27
C SER A 84 -22.84 -15.36 40.82
N ALA A 85 -22.43 -14.44 41.70
CA ALA A 85 -22.25 -13.03 41.39
C ALA A 85 -21.08 -12.83 40.41
N HIS A 86 -19.97 -13.54 40.63
CA HIS A 86 -18.81 -13.51 39.76
C HIS A 86 -19.13 -14.00 38.34
N VAL A 87 -19.80 -15.15 38.21
CA VAL A 87 -20.21 -15.70 36.90
C VAL A 87 -21.18 -14.75 36.18
N LYS A 88 -22.11 -14.13 36.92
CA LYS A 88 -23.00 -13.08 36.34
C LYS A 88 -22.19 -11.90 35.83
N ALA A 89 -21.25 -11.38 36.62
CA ALA A 89 -20.38 -10.28 36.22
C ALA A 89 -19.53 -10.63 34.99
N GLN A 90 -18.94 -11.83 34.95
CA GLN A 90 -18.19 -12.32 33.79
C GLN A 90 -19.04 -12.40 32.53
N ARG A 91 -20.29 -12.91 32.63
CA ARG A 91 -21.21 -12.96 31.48
C ARG A 91 -21.51 -11.57 30.92
N LEU A 92 -21.76 -10.60 31.79
CA LEU A 92 -21.98 -9.22 31.36
C LEU A 92 -20.75 -8.64 30.68
N ARG A 93 -19.55 -8.93 31.20
CA ARG A 93 -18.29 -8.48 30.59
C ARG A 93 -18.06 -9.10 29.21
N VAL A 94 -18.38 -10.37 29.03
CA VAL A 94 -18.27 -11.03 27.71
C VAL A 94 -19.18 -10.35 26.69
N LEU A 95 -20.44 -10.08 27.05
CA LEU A 95 -21.38 -9.41 26.14
C LEU A 95 -20.94 -7.99 25.76
N GLU A 96 -20.40 -7.23 26.72
CA GLU A 96 -19.86 -5.89 26.46
C GLU A 96 -18.68 -5.95 25.48
N LEU A 97 -17.77 -6.91 25.68
CA LEU A 97 -16.61 -7.09 24.81
C LEU A 97 -17.01 -7.56 23.41
N GLU A 98 -17.99 -8.45 23.29
CA GLU A 98 -18.53 -8.90 22.00
C GLU A 98 -19.13 -7.75 21.20
N LEU A 99 -19.89 -6.87 21.86
CA LEU A 99 -20.46 -5.68 21.22
C LEU A 99 -19.36 -4.73 20.74
N ALA A 100 -18.36 -4.46 21.58
CA ALA A 100 -17.23 -3.59 21.23
C ALA A 100 -16.39 -4.16 20.06
N LEU A 101 -16.24 -5.49 20.00
CA LEU A 101 -15.58 -6.18 18.89
C LEU A 101 -16.37 -6.00 17.59
N ALA A 102 -17.69 -6.21 17.63
CA ALA A 102 -18.55 -6.04 16.46
C ALA A 102 -18.50 -4.61 15.90
N ASP A 103 -18.51 -3.60 16.79
CA ASP A 103 -18.38 -2.18 16.39
C ASP A 103 -17.01 -1.89 15.75
N ALA A 104 -15.93 -2.46 16.31
CA ALA A 104 -14.59 -2.32 15.74
C ALA A 104 -14.49 -2.98 14.36
N GLU A 105 -15.05 -4.17 14.19
CA GLU A 105 -15.10 -4.89 12.92
C GLU A 105 -15.89 -4.11 11.86
N ALA A 106 -17.07 -3.59 12.21
CA ALA A 106 -17.87 -2.76 11.31
C ALA A 106 -17.09 -1.52 10.84
N ARG A 107 -16.33 -0.89 11.73
CA ARG A 107 -15.47 0.26 11.38
C ARG A 107 -14.31 -0.15 10.45
N ILE A 108 -13.65 -1.28 10.71
CA ILE A 108 -12.57 -1.78 9.84
C ILE A 108 -13.11 -2.06 8.44
N LEU A 109 -14.26 -2.72 8.34
CA LEU A 109 -14.90 -3.00 7.06
C LEU A 109 -15.29 -1.71 6.31
N SER A 110 -15.86 -0.73 7.01
CA SER A 110 -16.19 0.57 6.42
C SER A 110 -14.95 1.30 5.90
N GLN A 111 -13.86 1.34 6.68
CA GLN A 111 -12.60 1.93 6.24
C GLN A 111 -12.01 1.19 5.04
N ALA A 112 -12.03 -0.14 5.05
CA ALA A 112 -11.57 -0.95 3.93
C ALA A 112 -12.38 -0.67 2.66
N GLN A 113 -13.71 -0.53 2.75
CA GLN A 113 -14.56 -0.18 1.61
C GLN A 113 -14.22 1.21 1.05
N LEU A 114 -13.97 2.20 1.91
CA LEU A 114 -13.56 3.54 1.49
C LEU A 114 -12.20 3.51 0.76
N LEU A 115 -11.22 2.79 1.31
CA LEU A 115 -9.89 2.63 0.70
C LEU A 115 -9.97 1.84 -0.62
N CYS A 116 -10.84 0.84 -0.68
CA CYS A 116 -11.03 -0.01 -1.85
C CYS A 116 -11.97 0.59 -2.90
N GLY A 117 -12.64 1.72 -2.61
CA GLY A 117 -13.52 2.41 -3.55
C GLY A 117 -14.77 1.62 -3.95
N THR A 118 -15.23 0.66 -3.13
CA THR A 118 -16.38 -0.22 -3.44
C THR A 118 -17.73 0.35 -2.99
N GLY A 119 -17.81 1.67 -2.78
CA GLY A 119 -19.10 2.35 -2.61
C GLY A 119 -19.88 2.29 -3.93
N ALA A 120 -21.17 1.96 -3.85
CA ALA A 120 -22.07 1.58 -4.94
C ALA A 120 -22.32 2.64 -6.07
N GLY A 121 -21.38 3.55 -6.34
CA GLY A 121 -21.57 4.59 -7.36
C GLY A 121 -20.33 5.44 -7.69
N GLY A 122 -19.11 4.90 -7.63
CA GLY A 122 -17.91 5.65 -7.99
C GLY A 122 -16.91 4.82 -8.79
N GLU A 123 -16.67 5.22 -10.03
CA GLU A 123 -15.61 4.68 -10.88
C GLU A 123 -14.24 4.63 -10.16
N GLY A 124 -13.61 3.46 -10.23
CA GLY A 124 -12.16 3.34 -10.15
C GLY A 124 -11.54 3.44 -8.76
N GLY A 125 -11.91 2.53 -7.85
CA GLY A 125 -11.06 2.25 -6.69
C GLY A 125 -9.63 1.88 -7.12
N LEU A 126 -8.63 2.30 -6.35
CA LEU A 126 -7.20 2.03 -6.58
C LEU A 126 -6.88 0.52 -6.76
N PHE A 127 -7.82 -0.34 -6.38
CA PHE A 127 -7.75 -1.81 -6.41
C PHE A 127 -8.73 -2.46 -7.42
N SER A 128 -9.56 -1.70 -8.13
CA SER A 128 -10.50 -2.23 -9.15
C SER A 128 -9.86 -2.42 -10.52
N ARG A 129 -8.54 -2.31 -10.62
CA ARG A 129 -7.80 -2.44 -11.89
C ARG A 129 -7.37 -3.89 -12.06
N ARG A 130 -7.65 -4.45 -13.25
CA ARG A 130 -7.30 -5.83 -13.57
C ARG A 130 -5.81 -6.07 -13.30
N PRO A 131 -5.45 -7.15 -12.57
CA PRO A 131 -4.07 -7.47 -12.30
C PRO A 131 -3.33 -7.75 -13.61
N VAL A 132 -2.07 -7.31 -13.70
CA VAL A 132 -1.24 -7.44 -14.92
C VAL A 132 -1.15 -8.88 -15.42
N ARG A 133 -1.17 -9.86 -14.50
CA ARG A 133 -1.13 -11.28 -14.85
C ARG A 133 -2.36 -11.71 -15.65
N GLU A 134 -3.54 -11.28 -15.23
CA GLU A 134 -4.81 -11.63 -15.89
C GLU A 134 -4.88 -11.05 -17.30
N ILE A 135 -4.48 -9.78 -17.46
CA ILE A 135 -4.39 -9.11 -18.77
C ILE A 135 -3.49 -9.91 -19.72
N VAL A 136 -2.34 -10.35 -19.24
CA VAL A 136 -1.40 -11.12 -20.07
C VAL A 136 -1.90 -12.52 -20.37
N GLU A 137 -2.53 -13.19 -19.41
CA GLU A 137 -3.15 -14.50 -19.63
C GLU A 137 -4.22 -14.45 -20.72
N GLU A 138 -5.06 -13.41 -20.73
CA GLU A 138 -6.05 -13.18 -21.79
C GLU A 138 -5.39 -13.01 -23.16
N VAL A 139 -4.34 -12.19 -23.26
CA VAL A 139 -3.60 -12.01 -24.52
C VAL A 139 -2.94 -13.32 -24.99
N LEU A 140 -2.48 -14.15 -24.05
CA LEU A 140 -1.83 -15.43 -24.35
C LEU A 140 -2.80 -16.51 -24.85
N LEU A 141 -4.12 -16.35 -24.68
CA LEU A 141 -5.11 -17.26 -25.29
C LEU A 141 -4.99 -17.30 -26.82
N ALA A 142 -4.53 -16.21 -27.45
CA ALA A 142 -4.28 -16.16 -28.89
C ALA A 142 -2.99 -16.87 -29.33
N TYR A 143 -2.15 -17.32 -28.39
CA TYR A 143 -0.84 -17.93 -28.67
C TYR A 143 -0.66 -19.25 -27.89
N PRO A 144 -1.18 -20.37 -28.42
CA PRO A 144 -1.08 -21.66 -27.74
C PRO A 144 0.39 -22.09 -27.59
N GLY A 145 0.74 -22.60 -26.41
CA GLY A 145 2.07 -23.11 -26.09
C GLY A 145 3.08 -22.07 -25.60
N ILE A 146 2.65 -20.83 -25.33
CA ILE A 146 3.48 -19.77 -24.76
C ILE A 146 2.90 -19.36 -23.40
N GLY A 147 3.69 -19.49 -22.34
CA GLY A 147 3.26 -19.15 -20.98
C GLY A 147 3.82 -17.83 -20.46
N TRP A 148 3.37 -17.43 -19.28
CA TRP A 148 3.89 -16.26 -18.55
C TRP A 148 5.41 -16.26 -18.39
N ALA A 149 6.01 -17.44 -18.12
CA ALA A 149 7.45 -17.59 -17.98
C ALA A 149 8.21 -17.26 -19.28
N ASP A 150 7.63 -17.56 -20.44
CA ASP A 150 8.22 -17.28 -21.75
C ASP A 150 8.12 -15.78 -22.11
N VAL A 151 7.08 -15.11 -21.60
CA VAL A 151 6.86 -13.67 -21.78
C VAL A 151 7.89 -12.86 -20.99
N ILE A 152 8.15 -13.20 -19.73
CA ILE A 152 9.17 -12.53 -18.88
C ILE A 152 10.59 -13.02 -19.21
N GLY A 153 10.72 -14.21 -19.79
CA GLY A 153 11.99 -14.84 -20.08
C GLY A 153 12.94 -13.96 -20.91
N VAL A 154 14.24 -14.08 -20.64
CA VAL A 154 15.29 -13.30 -21.33
C VAL A 154 15.46 -13.72 -22.80
N ARG A 155 15.10 -14.95 -23.15
CA ARG A 155 15.30 -15.58 -24.47
C ARG A 155 14.76 -14.73 -25.63
N ARG A 156 15.55 -14.55 -26.70
CA ARG A 156 15.19 -13.72 -27.87
C ARG A 156 14.73 -14.55 -29.07
N GLU A 157 13.99 -15.63 -28.82
CA GLU A 157 13.44 -16.45 -29.89
C GLU A 157 12.39 -15.68 -30.69
N ARG A 158 12.49 -15.74 -32.03
CA ARG A 158 11.61 -14.98 -32.94
C ARG A 158 10.12 -15.27 -32.73
N ARG A 159 9.78 -16.48 -32.28
CA ARG A 159 8.40 -16.90 -31.96
C ARG A 159 7.82 -16.19 -30.73
N LEU A 160 8.65 -15.75 -29.78
CA LEU A 160 8.21 -15.12 -28.53
C LEU A 160 8.13 -13.60 -28.60
N VAL A 161 8.79 -12.98 -29.60
CA VAL A 161 8.85 -11.52 -29.74
C VAL A 161 7.46 -10.91 -29.95
N GLU A 162 6.66 -11.54 -30.80
CA GLU A 162 5.33 -11.06 -31.15
C GLU A 162 4.33 -11.13 -29.97
N PRO A 163 4.15 -12.28 -29.30
CA PRO A 163 3.32 -12.38 -28.09
C PRO A 163 3.71 -11.37 -27.01
N ARG A 164 5.03 -11.21 -26.74
CA ARG A 164 5.50 -10.26 -25.72
C ARG A 164 5.12 -8.83 -26.01
N HIS A 165 5.33 -8.38 -27.25
CA HIS A 165 4.96 -7.01 -27.62
C HIS A 165 3.46 -6.79 -27.49
N ARG A 166 2.65 -7.81 -27.79
CA ARG A 166 1.20 -7.73 -27.62
C ARG A 166 0.79 -7.66 -26.15
N CYS A 167 1.45 -8.43 -25.29
CA CYS A 167 1.26 -8.36 -23.83
C CYS A 167 1.64 -6.98 -23.28
N MET A 168 2.78 -6.43 -23.68
CA MET A 168 3.23 -5.10 -23.26
C MET A 168 2.25 -4.00 -23.72
N ALA A 169 1.74 -4.09 -24.95
CA ALA A 169 0.77 -3.14 -25.47
C ALA A 169 -0.57 -3.21 -24.74
N ALA A 170 -1.09 -4.43 -24.48
CA ALA A 170 -2.35 -4.61 -23.75
C ALA A 170 -2.25 -4.07 -22.31
N VAL A 171 -1.17 -4.39 -21.58
CA VAL A 171 -0.97 -3.89 -20.22
C VAL A 171 -0.83 -2.37 -20.18
N TYR A 172 -0.20 -1.76 -21.20
CA TYR A 172 -0.08 -0.31 -21.30
C TYR A 172 -1.44 0.36 -21.58
N ASP A 173 -2.27 -0.23 -22.45
CA ASP A 173 -3.57 0.33 -22.80
C ASP A 173 -4.61 0.13 -21.66
N GLU A 174 -4.52 -0.95 -20.89
CA GLU A 174 -5.45 -1.24 -19.76
C GLU A 174 -5.01 -0.62 -18.42
N ARG A 175 -3.72 -0.34 -18.22
CA ARG A 175 -3.18 0.25 -16.99
C ARG A 175 -2.40 1.53 -17.23
N GLU A 176 -3.12 2.63 -17.40
CA GLU A 176 -2.54 3.96 -17.58
C GLU A 176 -1.71 4.45 -16.37
N ASP A 177 -1.89 3.86 -15.17
CA ASP A 177 -1.11 4.23 -13.98
C ASP A 177 0.33 3.75 -14.00
N LEU A 178 0.60 2.71 -14.79
CA LEU A 178 1.93 2.15 -14.84
C LEU A 178 2.76 2.94 -15.83
N SER A 179 3.79 3.60 -15.31
CA SER A 179 4.79 4.24 -16.16
C SER A 179 5.57 3.21 -17.00
N LEU A 180 6.09 3.64 -18.16
CA LEU A 180 6.93 2.80 -19.03
C LEU A 180 8.12 2.13 -18.29
N PRO A 181 8.81 2.82 -17.35
CA PRO A 181 9.82 2.18 -16.51
C PRO A 181 9.26 1.07 -15.60
N ALA A 182 8.05 1.23 -15.06
CA ALA A 182 7.41 0.20 -14.24
C ALA A 182 7.07 -1.04 -15.06
N LEU A 183 6.53 -0.88 -16.28
CA LEU A 183 6.33 -1.99 -17.22
C LEU A 183 7.65 -2.68 -17.54
N GLY A 184 8.71 -1.91 -17.79
CA GLY A 184 10.04 -2.45 -18.04
C GLY A 184 10.53 -3.38 -16.92
N ARG A 185 10.33 -3.00 -15.65
CA ARG A 185 10.67 -3.86 -14.50
C ARG A 185 9.85 -5.15 -14.46
N ILE A 186 8.55 -5.08 -14.75
CA ILE A 186 7.65 -6.24 -14.75
C ILE A 186 8.08 -7.25 -15.83
N PHE A 187 8.35 -6.78 -17.04
CA PHE A 187 8.75 -7.62 -18.16
C PHE A 187 10.27 -7.89 -18.22
N ARG A 188 11.06 -7.37 -17.28
CA ARG A 188 12.54 -7.43 -17.25
C ARG A 188 13.18 -6.89 -18.55
N ARG A 189 12.71 -5.74 -19.03
CA ARG A 189 13.15 -5.07 -20.25
C ARG A 189 13.35 -3.56 -20.05
N ASP A 190 14.10 -2.97 -20.96
CA ASP A 190 14.26 -1.53 -21.01
C ASP A 190 12.94 -0.84 -21.38
N HIS A 191 12.67 0.29 -20.73
CA HIS A 191 11.47 1.09 -20.97
C HIS A 191 11.34 1.54 -22.43
N THR A 192 12.45 1.72 -23.15
CA THR A 192 12.49 2.01 -24.59
C THR A 192 11.98 0.83 -25.42
N SER A 193 12.27 -0.41 -25.03
CA SER A 193 11.73 -1.61 -25.68
C SER A 193 10.22 -1.71 -25.50
N VAL A 194 9.72 -1.34 -24.32
CA VAL A 194 8.27 -1.25 -24.05
C VAL A 194 7.62 -0.19 -24.95
N LEU A 195 8.23 1.00 -25.05
CA LEU A 195 7.74 2.07 -25.94
C LEU A 195 7.65 1.60 -27.40
N HIS A 196 8.67 0.90 -27.89
CA HIS A 196 8.66 0.33 -29.25
C HIS A 196 7.54 -0.71 -29.43
N ALA A 197 7.31 -1.56 -28.44
CA ALA A 197 6.25 -2.56 -28.47
C ALA A 197 4.85 -1.93 -28.55
N VAL A 198 4.60 -0.90 -27.74
CA VAL A 198 3.33 -0.16 -27.71
C VAL A 198 3.07 0.53 -29.05
N ASN A 199 4.07 1.26 -29.59
CA ASN A 199 3.93 1.94 -30.88
C ASN A 199 3.66 0.96 -32.02
N LYS A 200 4.37 -0.18 -32.03
CA LYS A 200 4.15 -1.25 -33.01
C LYS A 200 2.79 -1.92 -32.87
N GLY A 201 2.30 -2.11 -31.64
CA GLY A 201 0.96 -2.64 -31.36
C GLY A 201 -0.14 -1.72 -31.90
N ARG A 202 -0.02 -0.41 -31.64
CA ARG A 202 -0.94 0.62 -32.17
C ARG A 202 -0.96 0.63 -33.70
N ALA A 203 0.20 0.62 -34.35
CA ALA A 203 0.30 0.58 -35.81
C ALA A 203 -0.38 -0.64 -36.44
N LYS A 204 -0.25 -1.82 -35.82
CA LYS A 204 -0.89 -3.06 -36.30
C LYS A 204 -2.41 -3.05 -36.17
N ARG A 205 -2.96 -2.39 -35.15
CA ARG A 205 -4.41 -2.25 -34.99
C ARG A 205 -4.99 -1.32 -36.05
N CYS A 206 -4.31 -0.21 -36.35
CA CYS A 206 -4.73 0.72 -37.41
C CYS A 206 -4.57 0.16 -38.83
N ALA A 207 -3.66 -0.79 -39.04
CA ALA A 207 -3.44 -1.44 -40.34
C ALA A 207 -4.30 -2.70 -40.58
N GLY A 208 -5.08 -3.13 -39.58
CA GLY A 208 -5.89 -4.35 -39.61
C GLY A 208 -7.40 -4.13 -39.67
N THR A 209 -7.84 -2.91 -39.99
CA THR A 209 -9.25 -2.56 -40.28
C THR A 209 -9.33 -2.12 -41.74
#